data_AF-A0AAD1H3J1-F1
#
_entry.id   AF-A0AAD1H3J1-F1
#
_cell.length_a   1.000
_cell.length_b   1.000
_cell.length_c   1.000
_cell.angle_alpha   90.00
_cell.angle_beta   90.00
_cell.angle_gamma   90.00
#
_symmetry.space_group_name_H-M   'P 1'
#
loop_
_entity.id
_entity.type
_entity.pdbx_description
1 polymer ?
#
loop_
_entity_poly.entity_id
_entity_poly.type
_entity_poly.pdbx_seq_one_letter_code
_entity_poly.pdbx_strand_id
1 'polypeptide(L)'
;MTVAAVVVALAGAAPAWADPGAGTATAPRFVDHTEWVRWGALASLRVYPTPAARAAAGRLGPQADKAWSEVLSQAPDADTAGMRAQFVCHWQLAELAQPGKASWNLEPWRPVVDDTTMLASGCNPGGPEEPV
;
A
#
# COMPACT_ATOMS: atom_id res chain seq x y z
N MET A 1 -46.61 19.07 -56.31
CA MET A 1 -46.97 19.44 -54.93
C MET A 1 -46.32 18.43 -54.00
N THR A 2 -45.46 18.93 -53.13
CA THR A 2 -44.60 18.23 -52.17
C THR A 2 -45.38 17.72 -50.96
N VAL A 3 -44.97 16.60 -50.38
CA VAL A 3 -45.15 16.34 -48.94
C VAL A 3 -43.86 15.70 -48.42
N ALA A 4 -43.08 16.45 -47.66
CA ALA A 4 -41.95 15.94 -46.89
C ALA A 4 -42.46 15.49 -45.52
N ALA A 5 -42.23 14.22 -45.18
CA ALA A 5 -42.55 13.69 -43.86
C ALA A 5 -41.47 14.11 -42.86
N VAL A 6 -41.85 14.88 -41.83
CA VAL A 6 -40.98 15.23 -40.71
C VAL A 6 -41.06 14.10 -39.68
N VAL A 7 -39.94 13.42 -39.47
CA VAL A 7 -39.79 12.45 -38.37
C VAL A 7 -39.30 13.22 -37.14
N VAL A 8 -40.17 13.40 -36.15
CA VAL A 8 -39.78 13.95 -34.84
C VAL A 8 -39.23 12.80 -34.01
N ALA A 9 -37.92 12.80 -33.76
CA ALA A 9 -37.29 11.90 -32.81
C ALA A 9 -37.50 12.42 -31.39
N LEU A 10 -38.36 11.74 -30.63
CA LEU A 10 -38.52 11.95 -29.19
C LEU A 10 -37.30 11.36 -28.48
N ALA A 11 -36.42 12.23 -27.96
CA ALA A 11 -35.33 11.83 -27.08
C ALA A 11 -35.90 11.35 -25.74
N GLY A 12 -35.94 10.04 -25.53
CA GLY A 12 -36.25 9.45 -24.23
C GLY A 12 -35.11 9.72 -23.25
N ALA A 13 -35.36 10.49 -22.19
CA ALA A 13 -34.44 10.62 -21.08
C ALA A 13 -34.36 9.27 -20.35
N ALA A 14 -33.17 8.67 -20.30
CA ALA A 14 -32.92 7.49 -19.49
C ALA A 14 -33.10 7.84 -18.00
N PRO A 15 -33.66 6.93 -17.18
CA PRO A 15 -33.72 7.15 -15.74
C PRO A 15 -32.30 7.13 -15.18
N ALA A 16 -31.88 8.24 -14.58
CA ALA A 16 -30.67 8.28 -13.77
C ALA A 16 -30.93 7.48 -12.50
N TRP A 17 -30.38 6.28 -12.41
CA TRP A 17 -30.25 5.60 -11.12
C TRP A 17 -29.16 6.31 -10.32
N ALA A 18 -29.55 6.90 -9.19
CA ALA A 18 -28.60 7.35 -8.19
C ALA A 18 -28.04 6.12 -7.46
N ASP A 19 -26.73 5.94 -7.48
CA ASP A 19 -26.05 4.94 -6.65
C ASP A 19 -26.35 5.23 -5.16
N PRO A 20 -26.87 4.26 -4.37
CA PRO A 20 -27.09 4.43 -2.93
C PRO A 20 -25.79 4.33 -2.13
N GLY A 21 -24.67 4.78 -2.70
CA GLY A 21 -23.31 4.54 -2.22
C GLY A 21 -22.54 5.78 -1.80
N ALA A 22 -23.12 6.97 -1.85
CA ALA A 22 -22.51 8.18 -1.30
C ALA A 22 -22.64 8.25 0.24
N GLY A 23 -22.43 7.11 0.91
CA GLY A 23 -21.92 7.15 2.28
C GLY A 23 -20.51 7.75 2.21
N THR A 24 -20.10 8.52 3.21
CA THR A 24 -18.73 9.02 3.33
C THR A 24 -17.74 7.85 3.18
N ALA A 25 -17.19 7.66 1.99
CA ALA A 25 -16.24 6.61 1.72
C ALA A 25 -15.05 6.85 2.65
N THR A 26 -14.92 6.03 3.69
CA THR A 26 -13.79 6.09 4.60
C THR A 26 -12.54 5.90 3.75
N ALA A 27 -11.57 6.81 3.87
CA ALA A 27 -10.35 6.73 3.10
C ALA A 27 -9.75 5.31 3.24
N PRO A 28 -9.30 4.68 2.14
CA PRO A 28 -8.86 3.28 2.19
C PRO A 28 -7.75 3.11 3.21
N ARG A 29 -7.84 2.03 4.01
CA ARG A 29 -6.72 1.56 4.84
C ARG A 29 -5.69 0.92 3.94
N PHE A 30 -4.43 1.09 4.26
CA PHE A 30 -3.29 0.53 3.55
C PHE A 30 -2.74 -0.71 4.24
N VAL A 31 -2.69 -0.71 5.57
CA VAL A 31 -2.23 -1.86 6.37
C VAL A 31 -3.44 -2.65 6.84
N ASP A 32 -3.47 -3.95 6.51
CA ASP A 32 -4.50 -4.87 7.00
C ASP A 32 -4.23 -5.18 8.47
N HIS A 33 -3.09 -5.81 8.74
CA HIS A 33 -2.58 -6.02 10.08
C HIS A 33 -1.04 -6.00 10.14
N THR A 34 -0.49 -5.97 11.35
CA THR A 34 0.92 -6.24 11.61
C THR A 34 1.09 -7.41 12.59
N GLU A 35 2.19 -8.14 12.47
CA GLU A 35 2.51 -9.26 13.37
C GLU A 35 3.99 -9.23 13.75
N TRP A 36 4.30 -9.13 15.04
CA TRP A 36 5.64 -9.37 15.55
C TRP A 36 5.91 -10.87 15.61
N VAL A 37 6.92 -11.33 14.88
CA VAL A 37 7.39 -12.71 14.87
C VAL A 37 8.86 -12.81 15.26
N ARG A 38 9.31 -14.04 15.47
CA ARG A 38 10.72 -14.38 15.63
C ARG A 38 11.21 -15.13 14.42
N TRP A 39 12.21 -14.58 13.76
CA TRP A 39 12.95 -15.28 12.71
C TRP A 39 14.33 -15.66 13.26
N GLY A 40 14.47 -16.95 13.60
CA GLY A 40 15.55 -17.41 14.46
C GLY A 40 15.47 -16.78 15.86
N ALA A 41 16.54 -16.12 16.28
CA ALA A 41 16.61 -15.39 17.56
C ALA A 41 16.24 -13.90 17.44
N LEU A 42 15.93 -13.42 16.25
CA LEU A 42 15.77 -12.01 15.93
C LEU A 42 14.29 -11.64 15.76
N ALA A 43 13.92 -10.43 16.15
CA ALA A 43 12.57 -9.91 15.96
C ALA A 43 12.34 -9.45 14.51
N SER A 44 11.14 -9.71 13.99
CA SER A 44 10.69 -9.26 12.66
C SER A 44 9.24 -8.82 12.76
N LEU A 45 8.94 -7.62 12.28
CA LEU A 45 7.58 -7.10 12.16
C LEU A 45 7.12 -7.35 10.73
N ARG A 46 6.17 -8.27 10.55
CA ARG A 46 5.51 -8.48 9.27
C ARG A 46 4.40 -7.45 9.10
N VAL A 47 4.45 -6.67 8.03
CA VAL A 47 3.39 -5.72 7.66
C VAL A 47 2.61 -6.30 6.49
N TYR A 48 1.30 -6.52 6.66
CA TYR A 48 0.44 -7.12 5.64
C TYR A 48 -0.30 -6.02 4.85
N PRO A 49 0.05 -5.79 3.57
CA PRO A 49 -0.58 -4.74 2.78
C PRO A 49 -1.95 -5.17 2.25
N THR A 50 -2.92 -4.28 2.35
CA THR A 50 -4.24 -4.41 1.70
C THR A 50 -4.11 -4.31 0.17
N PRO A 51 -5.14 -4.69 -0.60
CA PRO A 51 -5.19 -4.42 -2.04
C PRO A 51 -5.03 -2.92 -2.40
N ALA A 52 -5.55 -2.03 -1.54
CA ALA A 52 -5.40 -0.58 -1.73
C ALA A 52 -3.95 -0.13 -1.57
N ALA A 53 -3.21 -0.69 -0.61
CA ALA A 53 -1.77 -0.44 -0.48
C ALA A 53 -1.02 -0.94 -1.72
N ARG A 54 -1.30 -2.17 -2.17
CA ARG A 54 -0.63 -2.72 -3.37
C ARG A 54 -0.88 -1.87 -4.61
N ALA A 55 -2.10 -1.35 -4.78
CA ALA A 55 -2.42 -0.45 -5.88
C ALA A 55 -1.72 0.92 -5.79
N ALA A 56 -1.45 1.40 -4.56
CA ALA A 56 -0.82 2.69 -4.29
C ALA A 56 0.71 2.62 -4.17
N ALA A 57 1.27 1.46 -3.86
CA ALA A 57 2.70 1.20 -3.74
C ALA A 57 3.46 1.67 -5.00
N GLY A 58 4.65 2.23 -4.81
CA GLY A 58 5.47 2.82 -5.87
C GLY A 58 4.97 4.17 -6.41
N ARG A 59 3.76 4.62 -6.07
CA ARG A 59 3.28 5.95 -6.49
C ARG A 59 3.83 7.03 -5.56
N LEU A 60 4.17 8.17 -6.14
CA LEU A 60 4.52 9.38 -5.39
C LEU A 60 3.27 9.97 -4.73
N GLY A 61 3.40 10.35 -3.46
CA GLY A 61 2.35 11.01 -2.71
C GLY A 61 2.35 10.69 -1.21
N PRO A 62 1.37 11.18 -0.45
CA PRO A 62 1.32 11.05 1.01
C PRO A 62 0.90 9.65 1.49
N GLN A 63 0.64 8.71 0.57
CA GLN A 63 0.10 7.39 0.91
C GLN A 63 1.09 6.58 1.75
N ALA A 64 2.40 6.70 1.48
CA ALA A 64 3.44 6.02 2.27
C ALA A 64 3.43 6.49 3.74
N ASP A 65 3.30 7.80 3.99
CA ASP A 65 3.24 8.36 5.34
C ASP A 65 1.96 7.93 6.08
N LYS A 66 0.83 7.89 5.37
CA LYS A 66 -0.42 7.37 5.93
C LYS A 66 -0.30 5.88 6.26
N ALA A 67 0.29 5.08 5.37
CA ALA A 67 0.47 3.66 5.62
C ALA A 67 1.45 3.41 6.79
N TRP A 68 2.50 4.23 6.92
CA TRP A 68 3.40 4.17 8.07
C TRP A 68 2.69 4.51 9.39
N SER A 69 1.83 5.53 9.41
CA SER A 69 1.05 5.84 10.63
C SER A 69 0.07 4.72 11.00
N GLU A 70 -0.48 4.00 10.01
CA GLU A 70 -1.27 2.81 10.25
C GLU A 70 -0.42 1.67 10.85
N VAL A 71 0.82 1.46 10.40
CA VAL A 71 1.77 0.52 11.04
C VAL A 71 1.96 0.88 12.53
N LEU A 72 2.30 2.13 12.82
CA LEU A 72 2.54 2.59 14.20
C LEU A 72 1.29 2.55 15.09
N SER A 73 0.10 2.65 14.49
CA SER A 73 -1.15 2.49 15.24
C SER A 73 -1.37 1.06 15.76
N GLN A 74 -0.76 0.07 15.09
CA GLN A 74 -0.89 -1.35 15.42
C GLN A 74 0.33 -1.89 16.16
N ALA A 75 1.52 -1.41 15.81
CA ALA A 75 2.81 -1.74 16.43
C ALA A 75 3.54 -0.45 16.84
N PRO A 76 3.15 0.16 17.98
CA PRO A 76 3.69 1.46 18.41
C PRO A 76 5.18 1.42 18.75
N ASP A 77 5.73 0.24 18.99
CA ASP A 77 7.15 -0.02 19.25
C ASP A 77 7.99 -0.17 17.97
N ALA A 78 7.38 -0.12 16.79
CA ALA A 78 8.07 -0.23 15.49
C ALA A 78 8.84 1.04 15.07
N ASP A 79 8.70 2.16 15.78
CA ASP A 79 9.40 3.42 15.45
C ASP A 79 10.86 3.42 15.96
N THR A 80 11.58 2.34 15.72
CA THR A 80 13.01 2.26 16.00
C THR A 80 13.82 2.77 14.81
N ALA A 81 15.08 3.12 15.06
CA ALA A 81 15.97 3.60 14.02
C ALA A 81 16.03 2.63 12.83
N GLY A 82 15.82 3.14 11.62
CA GLY A 82 15.88 2.38 10.37
C GLY A 82 14.57 1.69 9.93
N MET A 83 13.64 1.38 10.83
CA MET A 83 12.42 0.63 10.44
C MET A 83 11.53 1.41 9.46
N ARG A 84 11.36 2.73 9.64
CA ARG A 84 10.63 3.56 8.68
C ARG A 84 11.31 3.58 7.30
N ALA A 85 12.63 3.59 7.25
CA ALA A 85 13.38 3.59 5.98
C ALA A 85 13.22 2.26 5.23
N GLN A 86 13.26 1.13 5.95
CA GLN A 86 12.91 -0.19 5.41
C GLN A 86 11.48 -0.18 4.84
N PHE A 87 10.51 0.32 5.61
CA PHE A 87 9.10 0.39 5.19
C PHE A 87 8.92 1.21 3.92
N VAL A 88 9.53 2.39 3.83
CA VAL A 88 9.42 3.24 2.64
C VAL A 88 10.06 2.57 1.43
N CYS A 89 11.19 1.89 1.60
CA CYS A 89 11.80 1.12 0.52
C CYS A 89 10.86 -0.01 0.04
N HIS A 90 10.27 -0.78 0.96
CA HIS A 90 9.28 -1.81 0.62
C HIS A 90 8.05 -1.21 -0.08
N TRP A 91 7.49 -0.12 0.44
CA TRP A 91 6.37 0.60 -0.18
C TRP A 91 6.65 0.99 -1.62
N GLN A 92 7.87 1.41 -1.92
CA GLN A 92 8.25 1.88 -3.26
C GLN A 92 8.50 0.72 -4.22
N LEU A 93 9.04 -0.40 -3.74
CA LEU A 93 9.70 -1.38 -4.62
C LEU A 93 9.17 -2.79 -4.52
N ALA A 94 8.58 -3.20 -3.39
CA ALA A 94 8.22 -4.60 -3.18
C ALA A 94 7.23 -5.11 -4.23
N GLU A 95 6.18 -4.34 -4.53
CA GLU A 95 5.19 -4.71 -5.57
C GLU A 95 5.74 -4.65 -6.99
N LEU A 96 6.82 -3.90 -7.25
CA LEU A 96 7.46 -3.86 -8.55
C LEU A 96 8.43 -5.02 -8.74
N ALA A 97 9.23 -5.32 -7.72
CA ALA A 97 10.28 -6.32 -7.78
C ALA A 97 9.74 -7.76 -7.62
N GLN A 98 8.81 -7.96 -6.69
CA GLN A 98 8.21 -9.26 -6.36
C GLN A 98 6.74 -9.06 -5.96
N PRO A 99 5.83 -8.91 -6.95
CA PRO A 99 4.42 -8.63 -6.70
C PRO A 99 3.75 -9.70 -5.83
N GLY A 100 2.86 -9.28 -4.93
CA GLY A 100 2.01 -10.22 -4.20
C GLY A 100 2.66 -10.94 -3.00
N LYS A 101 3.86 -10.55 -2.58
CA LYS A 101 4.45 -10.98 -1.29
C LYS A 101 3.43 -10.85 -0.16
N ALA A 102 3.34 -11.86 0.71
CA ALA A 102 2.34 -11.86 1.77
C ALA A 102 2.52 -10.69 2.73
N SER A 103 3.78 -10.41 3.10
CA SER A 103 4.16 -9.33 4.01
C SER A 103 5.40 -8.57 3.53
N TRP A 104 5.56 -7.36 4.06
CA TRP A 104 6.82 -6.61 4.06
C TRP A 104 7.39 -6.66 5.47
N ASN A 105 8.57 -7.26 5.62
CA ASN A 105 9.15 -7.51 6.94
C ASN A 105 10.12 -6.39 7.28
N LEU A 106 9.96 -5.86 8.50
CA LEU A 106 10.75 -4.77 9.05
C LEU A 106 11.44 -5.26 10.32
N GLU A 107 12.72 -5.00 10.44
CA GLU A 107 13.52 -5.57 11.52
C GLU A 107 14.33 -4.50 12.27
N PRO A 108 14.17 -4.40 13.60
CA PRO A 108 14.83 -3.37 14.39
C PRO A 108 16.34 -3.59 14.59
N TRP A 109 16.83 -4.80 14.30
CA TRP A 109 18.25 -5.18 14.45
C TRP A 109 19.09 -4.87 13.20
N ARG A 110 18.46 -4.49 12.10
CA ARG A 110 19.19 -4.13 10.87
C ARG A 110 19.93 -2.81 11.05
N PRO A 111 21.12 -2.66 10.45
CA PRO A 111 21.89 -1.43 10.56
C PRO A 111 21.15 -0.27 9.89
N VAL A 112 21.28 0.92 10.50
CA VAL A 112 20.87 2.17 9.87
C VAL A 112 21.88 2.51 8.79
N VAL A 113 21.42 2.63 7.54
CA VAL A 113 22.25 2.89 6.36
C VAL A 113 21.64 4.02 5.53
N ASP A 114 22.42 4.57 4.60
CA ASP A 114 21.92 5.52 3.62
C ASP A 114 20.95 4.87 2.62
N ASP A 115 20.16 5.69 1.91
CA ASP A 115 19.14 5.24 0.97
C ASP A 115 19.70 4.37 -0.18
N THR A 116 20.94 4.63 -0.61
CA THR A 116 21.58 3.85 -1.69
C THR A 116 21.88 2.44 -1.20
N THR A 117 22.43 2.32 0.01
CA THR A 117 22.69 1.02 0.65
C THR A 117 21.39 0.28 0.98
N MET A 118 20.35 1.00 1.43
CA MET A 118 19.01 0.43 1.67
C MET A 118 18.44 -0.21 0.40
N LEU A 119 18.51 0.52 -0.73
CA LEU A 119 18.07 0.02 -2.02
C LEU A 119 18.91 -1.18 -2.50
N ALA A 120 20.23 -1.06 -2.44
CA ALA A 120 21.16 -2.09 -2.93
C ALA A 120 21.05 -3.41 -2.15
N SER A 121 20.56 -3.35 -0.90
CA SER A 121 20.32 -4.52 -0.05
C SER A 121 18.90 -5.09 -0.16
N GLY A 122 18.07 -4.59 -1.08
CA GLY A 122 16.71 -5.07 -1.24
C GLY A 122 15.80 -4.67 -0.07
N CYS A 123 15.98 -3.45 0.44
CA CYS A 123 15.23 -2.82 1.53
C CYS A 123 15.51 -3.32 2.94
N ASN A 124 16.34 -4.36 3.09
CA ASN A 124 16.55 -5.05 4.35
C ASN A 124 18.06 -5.33 4.55
N PRO A 125 18.85 -4.34 5.00
CA PRO A 125 20.31 -4.47 5.08
C PRO A 125 20.80 -5.37 6.22
N GLY A 126 22.06 -5.81 6.12
CA GLY A 126 22.85 -6.29 7.27
C GLY A 126 22.61 -7.73 7.74
N GLY A 127 21.79 -8.52 7.04
CA GLY A 127 21.57 -9.91 7.40
C GLY A 127 20.85 -10.70 6.31
N PRO A 128 20.63 -12.01 6.52
CA PRO A 128 19.77 -12.78 5.63
C PRO A 128 18.33 -12.23 5.65
N GLU A 129 17.49 -12.71 4.74
CA GLU A 129 16.06 -12.38 4.70
C GLU A 129 15.20 -13.52 5.25
N GLU A 130 14.15 -13.14 5.98
CA GLU A 130 13.04 -14.05 6.24
C GLU A 130 12.31 -14.33 4.91
N PRO A 131 12.08 -15.60 4.53
CA PRO A 131 11.30 -15.91 3.33
C PRO A 131 9.85 -15.40 3.45
N VAL A 132 9.41 -14.65 2.43
CA VAL A 132 8.07 -14.01 2.34
C VAL A 132 7.36 -14.31 1.03
#